data_AF-A0A0C3CYW0-F1
#
_entry.id   AF-A0A0C3CYW0-F1
#
_cell.length_a   1.000
_cell.length_b   1.000
_cell.length_c   1.000
_cell.angle_alpha   90.00
_cell.angle_beta   90.00
_cell.angle_gamma   90.00
#
_symmetry.space_group_name_H-M   'P 1'
#
loop_
_entity.id
_entity.type
_entity.pdbx_description
1 polymer ?
#
loop_
_entity_poly.entity_id
_entity_poly.type
_entity_poly.pdbx_seq_one_letter_code
_entity_poly.pdbx_strand_id
1 'polypeptide(L)'
;SLCGVPFVGAAAVVIGEIVKTCNDAKVHKQKSRKLANRCIQILNTLNDQAPKMEGTEMQEISDQLMPVLEIIQTRTRKWSGYNSVQTFLKNNDIKDGLDRCESDLDAAMSMFH
;
A
#
# COMPACT_ATOMS: atom_id res chain seq x y z
N SER A 1 -4.94 25.65 -0.36
CA SER A 1 -5.80 25.08 0.67
C SER A 1 -5.30 23.69 1.02
N LEU A 2 -4.81 23.51 2.25
CA LEU A 2 -4.18 22.29 2.77
C LEU A 2 -5.11 21.49 3.71
N CYS A 3 -6.42 21.75 3.67
CA CYS A 3 -7.39 20.88 4.33
C CYS A 3 -7.67 19.68 3.43
N GLY A 4 -6.63 18.88 3.16
CA GLY A 4 -6.86 17.50 2.79
C GLY A 4 -7.53 16.82 3.96
N VAL A 5 -8.57 16.03 3.69
CA VAL A 5 -9.22 15.20 4.71
C VAL A 5 -8.11 14.44 5.48
N PRO A 6 -8.05 14.50 6.82
CA PRO A 6 -6.91 13.98 7.61
C PRO A 6 -6.47 12.58 7.20
N PHE A 7 -7.44 11.74 6.83
CA PHE A 7 -7.21 10.40 6.31
C PHE A 7 -6.34 10.35 5.05
N VAL A 8 -6.63 11.18 4.04
CA VAL A 8 -5.91 11.16 2.76
C VAL A 8 -4.44 11.52 2.97
N GLY A 9 -4.18 12.46 3.88
CA GLY A 9 -2.82 12.79 4.32
C GLY A 9 -2.11 11.61 4.97
N ALA A 10 -2.77 10.90 5.90
CA ALA A 10 -2.21 9.71 6.54
C ALA A 10 -1.92 8.59 5.53
N ALA A 11 -2.86 8.32 4.61
CA ALA A 11 -2.69 7.32 3.56
C ALA A 11 -1.52 7.67 2.64
N ALA A 12 -1.35 8.95 2.29
CA ALA A 12 -0.23 9.42 1.47
C ALA A 12 1.13 9.13 2.12
N VAL A 13 1.25 9.31 3.44
CA VAL A 13 2.48 9.02 4.18
C VAL A 13 2.81 7.53 4.12
N VAL A 14 1.85 6.66 4.48
CA VAL A 14 2.05 5.21 4.47
C VAL A 14 2.38 4.70 3.05
N ILE A 15 1.66 5.18 2.05
CA ILE A 15 1.89 4.82 0.64
C ILE A 15 3.27 5.30 0.15
N GLY A 16 3.71 6.49 0.54
CA GLY A 16 5.05 6.98 0.24
C GLY A 16 6.14 6.05 0.77
N GLU A 17 5.97 5.51 1.97
CA GLU A 17 6.91 4.54 2.53
C GLU A 17 6.85 3.18 1.81
N ILE A 18 5.67 2.69 1.43
CA ILE A 18 5.53 1.47 0.62
C ILE A 18 6.26 1.64 -0.71
N VAL A 19 6.03 2.75 -1.42
CA VAL A 19 6.67 3.05 -2.71
C VAL A 19 8.18 3.06 -2.56
N LYS A 20 8.71 3.74 -1.53
CA LYS A 20 10.14 3.76 -1.24
C LYS A 20 10.69 2.35 -1.01
N THR A 21 10.10 1.59 -0.11
CA THR A 21 10.57 0.24 0.24
C THR A 21 10.46 -0.76 -0.91
N CYS A 22 9.44 -0.62 -1.77
CA CYS A 22 9.30 -1.39 -3.01
C CYS A 22 10.36 -1.04 -4.06
N ASN A 23 10.76 0.24 -4.16
CA ASN A 23 11.84 0.67 -5.06
C ASN A 23 13.21 0.15 -4.60
N ASP A 24 13.39 0.01 -3.28
CA ASP A 24 14.61 -0.56 -2.66
C ASP A 24 14.66 -2.11 -2.73
N ALA A 25 13.66 -2.76 -3.32
CA ALA A 25 13.58 -4.21 -3.38
C ALA A 25 14.74 -4.85 -4.16
N LYS A 26 15.41 -5.82 -3.51
CA LYS A 26 16.56 -6.54 -4.07
C LYS A 26 16.14 -7.66 -5.04
N VAL A 27 14.95 -8.22 -4.83
CA VAL A 27 14.36 -9.32 -5.62
C VAL A 27 12.92 -8.99 -6.03
N HIS A 28 12.38 -9.73 -7.00
CA HIS A 28 11.00 -9.55 -7.51
C HIS A 28 10.65 -8.11 -7.91
N LYS A 29 11.62 -7.35 -8.42
CA LYS A 29 11.51 -5.90 -8.71
C LYS A 29 10.26 -5.51 -9.50
N GLN A 30 9.86 -6.33 -10.47
CA GLN A 30 8.66 -6.08 -11.25
C GLN A 30 7.38 -6.14 -10.39
N LYS A 31 7.26 -7.15 -9.52
CA LYS A 31 6.13 -7.28 -8.58
C LYS A 31 6.13 -6.15 -7.56
N SER A 32 7.29 -5.81 -6.99
CA SER A 32 7.41 -4.68 -6.06
C SER A 32 7.00 -3.34 -6.71
N ARG A 33 7.40 -3.09 -7.95
CA ARG A 33 6.98 -1.90 -8.72
C ARG A 33 5.48 -1.92 -9.01
N LYS A 34 4.92 -3.07 -9.38
CA LYS A 34 3.48 -3.21 -9.59
C LYS A 34 2.71 -2.88 -8.31
N LEU A 35 3.13 -3.43 -7.16
CA LEU A 35 2.57 -3.12 -5.85
C LEU A 35 2.62 -1.61 -5.55
N ALA A 36 3.78 -0.98 -5.74
CA ALA A 36 3.95 0.47 -5.54
C ALA A 36 2.99 1.30 -6.41
N ASN A 37 2.89 0.96 -7.70
CA ASN A 37 1.98 1.65 -8.63
C ASN A 37 0.52 1.51 -8.22
N ARG A 38 0.11 0.34 -7.70
CA ARG A 38 -1.25 0.12 -7.22
C ARG A 38 -1.56 0.93 -5.97
N CYS A 39 -0.63 1.04 -5.03
CA CYS A 39 -0.79 1.94 -3.88
C CYS A 39 -0.95 3.40 -4.33
N ILE A 40 -0.19 3.84 -5.34
CA ILE A 40 -0.34 5.20 -5.90
C ILE A 40 -1.73 5.38 -6.53
N GLN A 41 -2.22 4.38 -7.27
CA GLN A 41 -3.58 4.43 -7.84
C GLN A 41 -4.65 4.58 -6.76
N ILE A 42 -4.56 3.83 -5.66
CA ILE A 42 -5.45 3.97 -4.49
C ILE A 42 -5.42 5.40 -3.95
N LEU A 43 -4.22 5.97 -3.76
CA LEU A 43 -4.11 7.34 -3.25
C LEU A 43 -4.75 8.36 -4.20
N ASN A 44 -4.60 8.17 -5.51
CA ASN A 44 -5.23 9.05 -6.50
C ASN A 44 -6.75 8.90 -6.46
N THR A 45 -7.28 7.67 -6.44
CA THR A 45 -8.72 7.40 -6.29
C THR A 45 -9.28 8.03 -5.01
N LEU A 46 -8.57 7.92 -3.89
CA LEU A 46 -8.93 8.58 -2.64
C LEU A 46 -8.99 10.09 -2.76
N ASN A 47 -7.96 10.72 -3.35
CA ASN A 47 -7.94 12.17 -3.55
C ASN A 47 -9.10 12.64 -4.45
N ASP A 48 -9.44 11.87 -5.48
CA ASP A 48 -10.48 12.22 -6.45
C ASP A 48 -11.90 12.05 -5.88
N GLN A 49 -12.08 11.07 -4.98
CA GLN A 49 -13.38 10.77 -4.38
C GLN A 49 -13.61 11.48 -3.03
N ALA A 50 -12.57 11.82 -2.27
CA ALA A 50 -12.71 12.45 -0.96
C ALA A 50 -13.59 13.72 -0.93
N PRO A 51 -13.58 14.62 -1.94
CA PRO A 51 -14.48 15.77 -1.97
C PRO A 51 -15.95 15.42 -2.23
N LYS A 52 -16.23 14.20 -2.70
CA LYS A 52 -17.57 13.71 -3.07
C LYS A 52 -18.21 12.82 -2.01
N MET A 53 -17.42 12.33 -1.06
CA MET A 53 -17.90 11.50 0.03
C MET A 53 -18.59 12.38 1.08
N GLU A 54 -19.81 12.02 1.45
CA GLU A 54 -20.60 12.72 2.45
C GLU A 54 -20.81 11.83 3.69
N GLY A 55 -20.96 12.43 4.87
CA GLY A 55 -21.28 11.67 6.09
C GLY A 55 -20.15 10.72 6.54
N THR A 56 -20.46 9.44 6.73
CA THR A 56 -19.57 8.42 7.32
C THR A 56 -18.79 7.60 6.29
N GLU A 57 -19.07 7.74 4.99
CA GLU A 57 -18.47 6.93 3.92
C GLU A 57 -16.94 6.99 3.94
N MET A 58 -16.39 8.19 4.11
CA MET A 58 -14.94 8.41 4.20
C MET A 58 -14.32 7.71 5.42
N GLN A 59 -15.04 7.67 6.54
CA GLN A 59 -14.59 6.99 7.75
C GLN A 59 -14.61 5.47 7.57
N GLU A 60 -15.65 4.91 6.95
CA GLU A 60 -15.77 3.48 6.70
C GLU A 60 -14.70 2.97 5.71
N ILE A 61 -14.43 3.74 4.67
CA ILE A 61 -13.33 3.48 3.74
C ILE A 61 -12.00 3.57 4.48
N SER A 62 -11.84 4.57 5.34
CA SER A 62 -10.64 4.76 6.14
C SER A 62 -10.34 3.56 7.03
N ASP A 63 -11.35 3.12 7.78
CA ASP A 63 -11.23 2.07 8.79
C ASP A 63 -10.90 0.70 8.17
N GLN A 64 -11.19 0.50 6.88
CA GLN A 64 -10.87 -0.74 6.17
C GLN A 64 -9.57 -0.64 5.37
N LEU A 65 -9.29 0.50 4.73
CA LEU A 65 -8.10 0.64 3.87
C LEU A 65 -6.82 0.88 4.66
N MET A 66 -6.85 1.69 5.73
CA MET A 66 -5.64 2.00 6.50
C MET A 66 -4.95 0.76 7.07
N PRO A 67 -5.68 -0.18 7.72
CA PRO A 67 -5.04 -1.40 8.24
C PRO A 67 -4.36 -2.23 7.14
N VAL A 68 -4.96 -2.29 5.94
CA VAL A 68 -4.38 -2.99 4.80
C VAL A 68 -3.06 -2.34 4.37
N LEU A 69 -3.04 -1.00 4.24
CA LEU A 69 -1.83 -0.26 3.89
C LEU A 69 -0.72 -0.44 4.94
N GLU A 70 -1.04 -0.41 6.23
CA GLU A 70 -0.08 -0.61 7.32
C GLU A 70 0.51 -2.03 7.34
N ILE A 71 -0.31 -3.06 7.07
CA ILE A 71 0.17 -4.44 6.92
C ILE A 71 1.15 -4.55 5.76
N ILE A 72 0.83 -3.93 4.62
CA ILE A 72 1.68 -3.95 3.43
C ILE A 72 3.00 -3.22 3.72
N GLN A 73 2.94 -2.02 4.31
CA GLN A 73 4.11 -1.24 4.72
C GLN A 73 5.02 -2.04 5.65
N THR A 74 4.45 -2.73 6.64
CA THR A 74 5.20 -3.57 7.57
C THR A 74 5.93 -4.70 6.85
N ARG A 75 5.26 -5.35 5.90
CA ARG A 75 5.84 -6.44 5.09
C ARG A 75 6.95 -5.92 4.17
N THR A 76 6.71 -4.85 3.41
CA THR A 76 7.69 -4.32 2.45
C THR A 76 8.91 -3.74 3.16
N ARG A 77 8.73 -3.07 4.30
CA ARG A 77 9.84 -2.59 5.16
C ARG A 77 10.67 -3.75 5.71
N LYS A 78 10.04 -4.86 6.09
CA LYS A 78 10.77 -6.05 6.55
C LYS A 78 11.64 -6.62 5.43
N TRP A 79 11.12 -6.73 4.22
CA TRP A 79 11.85 -7.30 3.09
C TRP A 79 12.98 -6.39 2.60
N SER A 80 12.79 -5.08 2.59
CA SER A 80 13.85 -4.13 2.23
C SER A 80 15.02 -4.16 3.23
N GLY A 81 14.74 -4.45 4.50
CA GLY A 81 15.75 -4.61 5.56
C GLY A 81 16.55 -5.90 5.50
N TYR A 82 16.18 -6.90 4.67
CA TYR A 82 16.94 -8.15 4.58
C TYR A 82 18.30 -7.97 3.93
N ASN A 83 19.31 -8.66 4.46
CA ASN A 83 20.60 -8.82 3.79
C ASN A 83 20.52 -9.84 2.64
N SER A 84 21.59 -10.00 1.86
CA SER A 84 21.59 -10.87 0.67
C SER A 84 21.29 -12.35 1.00
N VAL A 85 21.82 -12.87 2.11
CA VAL A 85 21.59 -14.26 2.54
C VAL A 85 20.12 -14.47 2.91
N GLN A 86 19.56 -13.57 3.72
CA GLN A 86 18.14 -13.61 4.10
C GLN A 86 17.23 -13.47 2.88
N THR A 87 17.59 -12.59 1.94
CA THR A 87 16.83 -12.36 0.71
C THR A 87 16.79 -13.63 -0.15
N PHE A 88 17.92 -14.33 -0.26
CA PHE A 88 18.00 -15.60 -0.99
C PHE A 88 17.18 -16.70 -0.31
N LEU A 89 17.37 -16.92 1.00
CA LEU A 89 16.66 -17.96 1.76
C LEU A 89 15.14 -17.74 1.80
N LYS A 90 14.70 -16.48 1.83
CA LYS A 90 13.29 -16.10 1.92
C LYS A 90 12.70 -15.65 0.58
N ASN A 91 13.36 -15.95 -0.53
CA ASN A 91 12.94 -15.46 -1.84
C ASN A 91 11.50 -15.87 -2.21
N ASN A 92 11.09 -17.09 -1.85
CA ASN A 92 9.71 -17.56 -2.04
C ASN A 92 8.74 -16.88 -1.07
N ASP A 93 9.07 -16.77 0.22
CA ASP A 93 8.26 -16.04 1.20
C ASP A 93 7.98 -14.58 0.77
N ILE A 94 8.99 -13.92 0.17
CA ILE A 94 8.86 -12.54 -0.35
C ILE A 94 7.91 -12.53 -1.54
N LYS A 95 8.03 -13.49 -2.46
CA LYS A 95 7.14 -13.61 -3.62
C LYS A 95 5.69 -13.81 -3.19
N ASP A 96 5.44 -14.80 -2.34
CA ASP A 96 4.10 -15.12 -1.85
C ASP A 96 3.54 -13.96 -1.02
N GLY A 97 4.39 -13.27 -0.26
CA GLY A 97 4.05 -12.07 0.46
C GLY A 97 3.61 -10.93 -0.45
N LEU A 98 4.34 -10.67 -1.55
CA LEU A 98 3.97 -9.66 -2.55
C LEU A 98 2.63 -10.01 -3.22
N ASP A 99 2.42 -11.29 -3.54
CA ASP A 99 1.17 -11.77 -4.14
C ASP A 99 -0.02 -11.57 -3.18
N ARG A 100 0.18 -11.81 -1.88
CA ARG A 100 -0.81 -11.48 -0.85
C ARG A 100 -1.07 -9.99 -0.75
N CYS A 101 -0.03 -9.15 -0.76
CA CYS A 101 -0.20 -7.69 -0.74
C CYS A 101 -1.00 -7.19 -1.95
N GLU A 102 -0.79 -7.75 -3.14
CA GLU A 102 -1.62 -7.43 -4.31
C GLU A 102 -3.09 -7.81 -4.08
N SER A 103 -3.35 -9.02 -3.57
CA SER A 103 -4.72 -9.49 -3.27
C SER A 103 -5.40 -8.65 -2.19
N ASP A 104 -4.67 -8.27 -1.14
CA ASP A 104 -5.18 -7.45 -0.04
C ASP A 104 -5.60 -6.06 -0.59
N LEU A 105 -4.84 -5.49 -1.52
CA LEU A 105 -5.21 -4.23 -2.20
C LEU A 105 -6.36 -4.38 -3.19
N ASP A 106 -6.47 -5.50 -3.92
CA ASP A 106 -7.64 -5.78 -4.77
C ASP A 106 -8.93 -5.79 -3.94
N ALA A 107 -8.90 -6.48 -2.80
CA ALA A 107 -10.04 -6.53 -1.88
C ALA A 107 -10.39 -5.14 -1.36
N ALA A 108 -9.41 -4.35 -0.91
CA ALA A 108 -9.65 -2.99 -0.44
C ALA A 108 -10.15 -2.05 -1.56
N MET A 109 -9.68 -2.22 -2.81
CA MET A 109 -10.13 -1.40 -3.94
C MET A 109 -11.57 -1.68 -4.36
N SER A 110 -12.05 -2.92 -4.18
CA SER A 110 -13.44 -3.28 -4.48
C SER A 110 -14.47 -2.50 -3.65
N MET A 111 -14.03 -1.82 -2.59
CA MET A 111 -14.87 -0.97 -1.75
C MET A 111 -15.18 0.40 -2.35
N PHE A 112 -14.40 0.87 -3.34
CA PHE A 112 -14.59 2.18 -3.97
C PHE A 112 -15.54 2.16 -5.18
N HIS A 113 -16.11 0.98 -5.47
CA HIS A 113 -17.01 0.68 -6.59
C HIS A 113 -18.42 0.40 -6.09
#